data_AF-A0A8T5GGX4-F1
#
_entry.id   AF-A0A8T5GGX4-F1
#
_cell.length_a   1.000
_cell.length_b   1.000
_cell.length_c   1.000
_cell.angle_alpha   90.00
_cell.angle_beta   90.00
_cell.angle_gamma   90.00
#
_symmetry.space_group_name_H-M   'P 1'
#
loop_
_entity.id
_entity.type
_entity.pdbx_description
1 polymer ?
#
loop_
_entity_poly.entity_id
_entity_poly.type
_entity_poly.pdbx_seq_one_letter_code
_entity_poly.pdbx_strand_id
1 'polypeptide(L)'
;MPVQLADATTDTVGPYLRLSASQVNTYKACPRLWYYEKVLRFRMPQIPVLFVGRAVEEAVCRVLRESPALIHASAPSDAHDPSPLDEDGLPDRNTATGWPSQMLMPLAERDVPASKEELLEWAMARCERHLPVALERVRLEWEGDDRKAGDWKSVDTNRCLEMTKAGLRFHIDEVERCFTEKGGPGLQSWRDGERPQWPAPDGFSFDSFSSGHPFAGSGDPSWLESWEVSRPWFVDPDAAKFSMNAIHPDHWFQGEYDLVYNWDGAITIVDLKASLGANDRSGDYVRQLRMYAMLWYITHERSETVASLQIWYLGHPSIKHIGAPSIEELQTMEGELQEMWVDLKKEKPTRDECPPEPAPMRGFAPGGKPKEPPQMVRCDRCDWSEVCPAGGGSDEAPLPESLQLPGFSGMTRIDEIGSLNPRASIRGELFSVSVASGGKPPKIVIQQGHYFANVNIISHEHRDGGNTWPDGLKKGDEVLVEDAIFSTNWKGEIVLKIDPFARVVLDDSPHEDSHDLMAYNARRNVGGRIVYTYEKSGVSRNGKTWRRRGLMLMDHTGAMKVEGWFDDWNNQFGMVEVGDIVVIANLGLDAWATEVRGDYSKQSRLQIIERVDRSTS
;
A
#
# COMPACT_ATOMS: atom_id res chain seq x y z
N MET A 1 -15.84 8.46 -16.20
CA MET A 1 -15.78 7.57 -15.03
C MET A 1 -14.46 7.75 -14.27
N PRO A 2 -14.49 8.22 -13.01
CA PRO A 2 -13.29 8.36 -12.17
C PRO A 2 -12.67 7.03 -11.73
N VAL A 3 -13.40 5.93 -11.87
CA VAL A 3 -12.91 4.57 -11.60
C VAL A 3 -13.00 3.75 -12.88
N GLN A 4 -11.90 3.08 -13.21
CA GLN A 4 -11.84 2.03 -14.21
C GLN A 4 -11.15 0.83 -13.57
N LEU A 5 -11.95 -0.15 -13.16
CA LEU A 5 -11.46 -1.38 -12.55
C LEU A 5 -10.80 -2.27 -13.61
N ALA A 6 -9.86 -3.11 -13.17
CA ALA A 6 -9.29 -4.13 -14.05
C ALA A 6 -10.32 -5.22 -14.31
N ASP A 7 -10.38 -5.68 -15.54
CA ASP A 7 -11.15 -6.87 -15.88
C ASP A 7 -10.29 -8.11 -15.56
N ALA A 8 -10.69 -8.85 -14.54
CA ALA A 8 -9.97 -10.03 -14.08
C ALA A 8 -9.77 -11.10 -15.17
N THR A 9 -10.59 -11.10 -16.23
CA THR A 9 -10.48 -12.06 -17.34
C THR A 9 -9.42 -11.66 -18.37
N THR A 10 -9.07 -10.38 -18.45
CA THR A 10 -8.11 -9.83 -19.42
C THR A 10 -6.85 -9.24 -18.78
N ASP A 11 -6.84 -9.04 -17.46
CA ASP A 11 -5.69 -8.53 -16.73
C ASP A 11 -4.58 -9.58 -16.60
N THR A 12 -3.63 -9.51 -17.53
CA THR A 12 -2.41 -10.33 -17.54
C THR A 12 -1.25 -9.71 -16.75
N VAL A 13 -1.40 -8.50 -16.22
CA VAL A 13 -0.36 -7.77 -15.47
C VAL A 13 -0.53 -8.01 -13.97
N GLY A 14 -1.76 -7.93 -13.49
CA GLY A 14 -2.12 -8.08 -12.09
C GLY A 14 -1.69 -6.90 -11.19
N PRO A 15 -2.22 -6.84 -9.96
CA PRO A 15 -2.10 -5.66 -9.09
C PRO A 15 -0.67 -5.34 -8.61
N TYR A 16 0.23 -6.33 -8.58
CA TYR A 16 1.59 -6.17 -8.04
C TYR A 16 2.61 -5.68 -9.08
N LEU A 17 2.28 -5.76 -10.38
CA LEU A 17 3.18 -5.37 -11.47
C LEU A 17 2.76 -4.05 -12.13
N ARG A 18 1.65 -3.42 -11.71
CA ARG A 18 1.27 -2.10 -12.22
C ARG A 18 2.24 -1.02 -11.75
N LEU A 19 2.59 -0.12 -12.66
CA LEU A 19 3.32 1.11 -12.35
C LEU A 19 2.36 2.13 -11.73
N SER A 20 2.89 3.01 -10.89
CA SER A 20 2.13 4.10 -10.27
C SER A 20 2.93 5.40 -10.28
N ALA A 21 2.23 6.54 -10.17
CA ALA A 21 2.86 7.85 -10.10
C ALA A 21 3.92 7.96 -9.00
N SER A 22 3.68 7.35 -7.83
CA SER A 22 4.65 7.33 -6.74
C SER A 22 5.94 6.57 -7.09
N GLN A 23 5.82 5.43 -7.79
CA GLN A 23 6.98 4.67 -8.24
C GLN A 23 7.76 5.41 -9.32
N VAL A 24 7.07 6.05 -10.28
CA VAL A 24 7.69 6.89 -11.32
C VAL A 24 8.46 8.04 -10.68
N ASN A 25 7.85 8.73 -9.72
CA ASN A 25 8.49 9.85 -9.03
C ASN A 25 9.70 9.39 -8.21
N THR A 26 9.62 8.26 -7.49
CA THR A 26 10.78 7.70 -6.77
C THR A 26 11.92 7.35 -7.73
N TYR A 27 11.64 6.69 -8.86
CA TYR A 27 12.66 6.32 -9.84
C TYR A 27 13.32 7.56 -10.47
N LYS A 28 12.51 8.53 -10.93
CA LYS A 28 13.01 9.80 -11.49
C LYS A 28 13.78 10.64 -10.45
N ALA A 29 13.50 10.49 -9.16
CA ALA A 29 14.24 11.17 -8.09
C ALA A 29 15.56 10.48 -7.75
N CYS A 30 15.60 9.15 -7.71
CA CYS A 30 16.81 8.36 -7.51
C CYS A 30 16.55 6.89 -7.91
N PRO A 31 17.14 6.39 -9.02
CA PRO A 31 16.99 5.00 -9.44
C PRO A 31 17.40 4.00 -8.37
N ARG A 32 18.51 4.25 -7.65
CA ARG A 32 18.95 3.38 -6.57
C ARG A 32 17.98 3.32 -5.38
N LEU A 33 17.36 4.44 -5.02
CA LEU A 33 16.32 4.47 -3.98
C LEU A 33 15.13 3.59 -4.38
N TRP A 34 14.69 3.71 -5.64
CA TRP A 34 13.63 2.87 -6.18
C TRP A 34 14.01 1.39 -6.13
N TYR A 35 15.24 1.05 -6.53
CA TYR A 35 15.73 -0.33 -6.48
C TYR A 35 15.72 -0.89 -5.05
N TYR A 36 16.21 -0.12 -4.09
CA TYR A 36 16.19 -0.52 -2.68
C TYR A 36 14.77 -0.76 -2.15
N GLU A 37 13.81 0.11 -2.45
CA GLU A 37 12.45 -0.06 -1.94
C GLU A 37 11.62 -1.09 -2.70
N LYS A 38 11.77 -1.17 -4.03
CA LYS A 38 10.87 -1.93 -4.90
C LYS A 38 11.44 -3.29 -5.29
N VAL A 39 12.77 -3.41 -5.41
CA VAL A 39 13.45 -4.68 -5.71
C VAL A 39 13.94 -5.33 -4.41
N LEU A 40 14.73 -4.63 -3.58
CA LEU A 40 15.26 -5.17 -2.32
C LEU A 40 14.30 -5.06 -1.12
N ARG A 41 13.12 -4.45 -1.32
CA ARG A 41 12.04 -4.35 -0.32
C ARG A 41 12.45 -3.66 0.99
N PHE A 42 13.36 -2.70 0.90
CA PHE A 42 13.68 -1.83 2.03
C PHE A 42 12.45 -1.02 2.42
N ARG A 43 12.29 -0.84 3.73
CA ARG A 43 11.14 -0.11 4.29
C ARG A 43 11.63 1.05 5.14
N MET A 44 11.35 2.26 4.67
CA MET A 44 11.67 3.49 5.39
C MET A 44 11.03 3.49 6.79
N PRO A 45 11.63 4.18 7.77
CA PRO A 45 11.02 4.39 9.08
C PRO A 45 9.59 4.96 8.95
N GLN A 46 8.63 4.34 9.63
CA GLN A 46 7.23 4.75 9.62
C GLN A 46 6.99 5.75 10.76
N ILE A 47 7.09 7.04 10.45
CA ILE A 47 6.90 8.15 11.41
C ILE A 47 5.46 8.67 11.42
N PRO A 48 4.94 9.19 12.56
CA PRO A 48 3.53 9.59 12.70
C PRO A 48 3.02 10.55 11.61
N VAL A 49 3.86 11.48 11.13
CA VAL A 49 3.45 12.45 10.10
C VAL A 49 3.02 11.80 8.78
N LEU A 50 3.51 10.60 8.46
CA LEU A 50 3.09 9.83 7.27
C LEU A 50 1.65 9.30 7.39
N PHE A 51 1.18 9.13 8.62
CA PHE A 51 -0.13 8.57 8.96
C PHE A 51 -1.17 9.68 9.11
N VAL A 52 -0.76 10.83 9.68
CA VAL A 52 -1.61 12.01 9.88
C VAL A 52 -2.24 12.50 8.58
N GLY A 53 -1.50 12.47 7.46
CA GLY A 53 -2.04 12.93 6.18
C GLY A 53 -3.30 12.17 5.75
N ARG A 54 -3.28 10.84 5.91
CA ARG A 54 -4.42 9.97 5.61
C ARG A 54 -5.61 10.24 6.54
N ALA A 55 -5.36 10.51 7.83
CA ALA A 55 -6.43 10.83 8.77
C ALA A 55 -7.12 12.17 8.45
N VAL A 56 -6.34 13.17 8.02
CA VAL A 56 -6.88 14.47 7.60
C VAL A 56 -7.74 14.33 6.36
N GLU A 57 -7.22 13.63 5.34
CA GLU A 57 -7.93 13.34 4.09
C GLU A 57 -9.23 12.58 4.35
N GLU A 58 -9.16 11.49 5.13
CA GLU A 58 -10.33 10.70 5.47
C GLU A 58 -11.37 11.52 6.25
N ALA A 59 -10.95 12.38 7.18
CA ALA A 59 -11.88 13.24 7.91
C ALA A 59 -12.58 14.26 6.99
N VAL A 60 -11.88 14.80 5.98
CA VAL A 60 -12.51 15.63 4.94
C VAL A 60 -13.53 14.80 4.16
N CYS A 61 -13.12 13.65 3.62
CA CYS A 61 -13.99 12.78 2.81
C CYS A 61 -15.21 12.27 3.59
N ARG A 62 -15.10 12.00 4.91
CA ARG A 62 -16.26 11.62 5.74
C ARG A 62 -17.26 12.75 5.91
N VAL A 63 -16.81 13.99 6.05
CA VAL A 63 -17.73 15.15 6.07
C VAL A 63 -18.36 15.36 4.70
N LEU A 64 -17.57 15.28 3.62
CA LEU A 64 -18.08 15.38 2.25
C LEU A 64 -19.09 14.28 1.92
N ARG A 65 -18.96 13.08 2.52
CA ARG A 65 -19.89 11.95 2.36
C ARG A 65 -21.24 12.18 3.03
N GLU A 66 -21.31 12.98 4.07
CA GLU A 66 -22.58 13.23 4.77
C GLU A 66 -23.45 14.25 4.03
N SER A 67 -24.76 14.18 4.25
CA SER A 67 -25.69 15.22 3.83
C SER A 67 -26.11 16.07 5.02
N PRO A 68 -26.07 17.40 4.93
CA PRO A 68 -26.58 18.29 5.98
C PRO A 68 -28.10 18.19 6.14
N ALA A 69 -28.81 17.59 5.18
CA ALA A 69 -30.24 17.27 5.32
C ALA A 69 -30.52 15.98 6.10
N LEU A 70 -29.50 15.14 6.35
CA LEU A 70 -29.67 13.84 7.05
C LEU A 70 -28.95 13.82 8.40
N ILE A 71 -27.80 14.47 8.50
CA ILE A 71 -26.92 14.38 9.66
C ILE A 71 -26.86 15.74 10.37
N HIS A 72 -27.34 15.79 11.61
CA HIS A 72 -27.25 17.00 12.41
C HIS A 72 -25.79 17.31 12.81
N ALA A 73 -25.41 18.58 12.92
CA ALA A 73 -24.05 19.02 13.25
C ALA A 73 -23.50 18.36 14.54
N SER A 74 -24.37 18.15 15.54
CA SER A 74 -24.01 17.55 16.82
C SER A 74 -24.05 16.01 16.85
N ALA A 75 -24.39 15.35 15.76
CA ALA A 75 -24.47 13.90 15.71
C ALA A 75 -23.11 13.25 16.03
N PRO A 76 -23.05 12.02 16.54
CA PRO A 76 -21.77 11.34 16.72
C PRO A 76 -21.12 11.02 15.37
N SER A 77 -19.85 10.59 15.38
CA SER A 77 -19.10 10.26 14.16
C SER A 77 -19.60 9.00 13.45
N ASP A 78 -20.31 8.14 14.17
CA ASP A 78 -20.91 6.90 13.70
C ASP A 78 -22.41 7.05 13.39
N ALA A 79 -22.90 8.30 13.26
CA ALA A 79 -24.30 8.58 12.92
C ALA A 79 -24.70 8.17 11.49
N HIS A 80 -23.70 7.98 10.62
CA HIS A 80 -23.88 7.51 9.25
C HIS A 80 -23.19 6.15 9.12
N ASP A 81 -23.98 5.11 8.87
CA ASP A 81 -23.48 3.74 8.82
C ASP A 81 -22.45 3.54 7.69
N PRO A 82 -21.53 2.56 7.83
CA PRO A 82 -20.57 2.24 6.78
C PRO A 82 -21.23 1.83 5.47
N SER A 83 -20.59 2.12 4.34
CA SER A 83 -21.07 1.66 3.04
C SER A 83 -21.07 0.12 2.98
N PRO A 84 -22.10 -0.53 2.40
CA PRO A 84 -22.09 -1.96 2.17
C PRO A 84 -20.99 -2.30 1.16
N LEU A 85 -20.21 -3.36 1.43
CA LEU A 85 -19.12 -3.79 0.56
C LEU A 85 -19.36 -5.20 0.03
N ASP A 86 -18.91 -5.46 -1.20
CA ASP A 86 -18.89 -6.79 -1.80
C ASP A 86 -17.67 -7.62 -1.31
N GLU A 87 -17.50 -8.81 -1.89
CA GLU A 87 -16.42 -9.73 -1.51
C GLU A 87 -15.00 -9.21 -1.85
N ASP A 88 -14.90 -8.29 -2.82
CA ASP A 88 -13.66 -7.63 -3.22
C ASP A 88 -13.40 -6.34 -2.43
N GLY A 89 -14.32 -5.97 -1.53
CA GLY A 89 -14.22 -4.76 -0.72
C GLY A 89 -14.53 -3.47 -1.50
N LEU A 90 -15.27 -3.58 -2.61
CA LEU A 90 -15.84 -2.44 -3.34
C LEU A 90 -17.23 -2.12 -2.80
N PRO A 91 -17.72 -0.87 -2.93
CA PRO A 91 -19.09 -0.54 -2.57
C PRO A 91 -20.12 -1.38 -3.37
N ASP A 92 -20.94 -2.15 -2.66
CA ASP A 92 -21.81 -3.17 -3.25
C ASP A 92 -23.02 -2.57 -3.97
N ARG A 93 -23.03 -2.70 -5.30
CA ARG A 93 -24.11 -2.23 -6.16
C ARG A 93 -25.40 -3.02 -6.03
N ASN A 94 -25.33 -4.29 -5.61
CA ASN A 94 -26.44 -5.24 -5.61
C ASN A 94 -26.93 -5.58 -4.20
N THR A 95 -26.52 -4.80 -3.19
CA THR A 95 -26.86 -5.05 -1.79
C THR A 95 -28.37 -5.09 -1.55
N ALA A 96 -28.82 -6.12 -0.82
CA ALA A 96 -30.21 -6.25 -0.39
C ALA A 96 -30.51 -5.50 0.92
N THR A 97 -29.49 -5.08 1.68
CA THR A 97 -29.67 -4.41 2.98
C THR A 97 -30.02 -2.93 2.86
N GLY A 98 -29.95 -2.38 1.64
CA GLY A 98 -30.11 -0.95 1.38
C GLY A 98 -28.83 -0.15 1.69
N TRP A 99 -28.85 1.12 1.30
CA TRP A 99 -27.75 2.06 1.51
C TRP A 99 -28.03 3.00 2.69
N PRO A 100 -27.00 3.44 3.44
CA PRO A 100 -27.16 4.12 4.73
C PRO A 100 -28.05 5.37 4.67
N SER A 101 -27.89 6.23 3.66
CA SER A 101 -28.70 7.45 3.53
C SER A 101 -30.16 7.19 3.19
N GLN A 102 -30.48 6.05 2.55
CA GLN A 102 -31.87 5.64 2.29
C GLN A 102 -32.61 5.23 3.56
N MET A 103 -31.87 4.91 4.62
CA MET A 103 -32.42 4.46 5.91
C MET A 103 -32.58 5.61 6.91
N LEU A 104 -32.17 6.82 6.55
CA LEU A 104 -32.28 8.01 7.38
C LEU A 104 -33.50 8.86 6.99
N MET A 105 -34.17 9.43 7.99
CA MET A 105 -35.21 10.43 7.76
C MET A 105 -34.58 11.82 7.61
N PRO A 106 -35.01 12.63 6.63
CA PRO A 106 -34.58 14.01 6.53
C PRO A 106 -34.85 14.81 7.81
N LEU A 107 -33.92 15.71 8.12
CA LEU A 107 -34.07 16.70 9.19
C LEU A 107 -35.21 17.67 8.86
N ALA A 108 -35.77 18.30 9.88
CA ALA A 108 -36.74 19.37 9.67
C ALA A 108 -36.06 20.56 8.98
N GLU A 109 -36.79 21.29 8.12
CA GLU A 109 -36.23 22.40 7.32
C GLU A 109 -35.45 23.43 8.14
N ARG A 110 -35.89 23.73 9.37
CA ARG A 110 -35.21 24.66 10.29
C ARG A 110 -33.84 24.20 10.79
N ASP A 111 -33.57 22.90 10.69
CA ASP A 111 -32.35 22.25 11.15
C ASP A 111 -31.39 21.98 9.97
N VAL A 112 -31.80 22.33 8.74
CA VAL A 112 -30.98 22.26 7.52
C VAL A 112 -30.33 23.63 7.29
N PRO A 113 -29.00 23.71 7.06
CA PRO A 113 -28.32 24.96 6.75
C PRO A 113 -28.91 25.69 5.54
N ALA A 114 -29.23 26.97 5.71
CA ALA A 114 -29.86 27.82 4.70
C ALA A 114 -28.93 28.93 4.15
N SER A 115 -27.67 28.96 4.59
CA SER A 115 -26.67 29.96 4.19
C SER A 115 -25.26 29.37 4.10
N LYS A 116 -24.33 30.10 3.46
CA LYS A 116 -22.90 29.76 3.43
C LYS A 116 -22.36 29.58 4.85
N GLU A 117 -22.70 30.50 5.74
CA GLU A 117 -22.24 30.55 7.12
C GLU A 117 -22.73 29.35 7.92
N GLU A 118 -24.03 29.03 7.84
CA GLU A 118 -24.60 27.87 8.55
C GLU A 118 -24.03 26.54 8.02
N LEU A 119 -23.82 26.43 6.70
CA LEU A 119 -23.26 25.22 6.10
C LEU A 119 -21.79 25.04 6.47
N LEU A 120 -21.04 26.14 6.52
CA LEU A 120 -19.68 26.17 7.03
C LEU A 120 -19.65 25.73 8.50
N GLU A 121 -20.49 26.30 9.36
CA GLU A 121 -20.60 25.92 10.78
C GLU A 121 -20.92 24.43 10.94
N TRP A 122 -21.85 23.90 10.15
CA TRP A 122 -22.16 22.47 10.11
C TRP A 122 -20.93 21.65 9.75
N ALA A 123 -20.25 21.96 8.65
CA ALA A 123 -19.07 21.21 8.19
C ALA A 123 -17.92 21.25 9.21
N MET A 124 -17.70 22.42 9.85
CA MET A 124 -16.72 22.56 10.93
C MET A 124 -17.08 21.68 12.13
N ALA A 125 -18.36 21.63 12.53
CA ALA A 125 -18.81 20.77 13.62
C ALA A 125 -18.65 19.28 13.30
N ARG A 126 -18.96 18.87 12.06
CA ARG A 126 -18.79 17.47 11.62
C ARG A 126 -17.32 17.05 11.62
N CYS A 127 -16.40 17.90 11.16
CA CYS A 127 -14.99 17.57 11.11
C CYS A 127 -14.37 17.33 12.51
N GLU A 128 -14.88 18.03 13.53
CA GLU A 128 -14.49 17.84 14.94
C GLU A 128 -14.94 16.48 15.50
N ARG A 129 -15.92 15.81 14.88
CA ARG A 129 -16.34 14.45 15.21
C ARG A 129 -15.50 13.40 14.51
N HIS A 130 -15.20 13.60 13.23
CA HIS A 130 -14.54 12.59 12.40
C HIS A 130 -13.02 12.52 12.62
N LEU A 131 -12.34 13.66 12.80
CA LEU A 131 -10.89 13.67 12.89
C LEU A 131 -10.33 12.87 14.08
N PRO A 132 -10.87 12.95 15.32
CA PRO A 132 -10.35 12.18 16.45
C PRO A 132 -10.40 10.66 16.21
N VAL A 133 -11.48 10.18 15.59
CA VAL A 133 -11.65 8.76 15.24
C VAL A 133 -10.62 8.34 14.17
N ALA A 134 -10.44 9.17 13.14
CA ALA A 134 -9.46 8.91 12.10
C ALA A 134 -8.03 8.87 12.64
N LEU A 135 -7.66 9.82 13.50
CA LEU A 135 -6.36 9.87 14.17
C LEU A 135 -6.10 8.64 15.03
N GLU A 136 -7.09 8.17 15.80
CA GLU A 136 -6.91 6.97 16.64
C GLU A 136 -6.72 5.71 15.79
N ARG A 137 -7.47 5.56 14.69
CA ARG A 137 -7.28 4.42 13.79
C ARG A 137 -5.87 4.41 13.20
N VAL A 138 -5.39 5.54 12.67
CA VAL A 138 -4.05 5.58 12.08
C VAL A 138 -2.94 5.50 13.14
N ARG A 139 -3.21 5.89 14.41
CA ARG A 139 -2.30 5.67 15.54
C ARG A 139 -2.10 4.18 15.79
N LEU A 140 -3.18 3.42 15.81
CA LEU A 140 -3.14 1.96 16.00
C LEU A 140 -2.42 1.28 14.83
N GLU A 141 -2.64 1.73 13.59
CA GLU A 141 -1.87 1.26 12.43
C GLU A 141 -0.37 1.53 12.58
N TRP A 142 0.01 2.75 12.97
CA TRP A 142 1.41 3.11 13.21
C TRP A 142 2.03 2.28 14.36
N GLU A 143 1.30 2.08 15.44
CA GLU A 143 1.77 1.33 16.61
C GLU A 143 2.05 -0.15 16.28
N GLY A 144 1.30 -0.70 15.32
CA GLY A 144 1.45 -2.07 14.82
C GLY A 144 2.47 -2.24 13.69
N ASP A 145 3.03 -1.16 13.14
CA ASP A 145 3.97 -1.23 12.02
C ASP A 145 5.35 -1.75 12.47
N ASP A 146 5.95 -2.65 11.67
CA ASP A 146 7.25 -3.25 11.99
C ASP A 146 8.41 -2.23 11.95
N ARG A 147 8.25 -1.16 11.19
CA ARG A 147 9.21 -0.08 11.04
C ARG A 147 8.77 1.20 11.73
N LYS A 148 7.86 1.12 12.70
CA LYS A 148 7.45 2.30 13.48
C LYS A 148 8.64 3.05 14.06
N ALA A 149 8.63 4.36 13.90
CA ALA A 149 9.66 5.26 14.38
C ALA A 149 9.03 6.58 14.84
N GLY A 150 9.78 7.38 15.59
CA GLY A 150 9.29 8.61 16.20
C GLY A 150 8.34 8.37 17.38
N ASP A 151 7.67 9.43 17.84
CA ASP A 151 6.73 9.38 18.95
C ASP A 151 5.39 9.96 18.50
N TRP A 152 4.29 9.21 18.66
CA TRP A 152 2.95 9.69 18.35
C TRP A 152 2.56 10.95 19.14
N LYS A 153 3.13 11.16 20.32
CA LYS A 153 2.90 12.37 21.11
C LYS A 153 3.37 13.65 20.41
N SER A 154 4.18 13.53 19.36
CA SER A 154 4.56 14.66 18.50
C SER A 154 3.47 15.13 17.55
N VAL A 155 2.38 14.36 17.39
CA VAL A 155 1.25 14.74 16.55
C VAL A 155 0.47 15.88 17.21
N ASP A 156 0.45 17.04 16.55
CA ASP A 156 -0.38 18.18 16.93
C ASP A 156 -1.79 18.01 16.37
N THR A 157 -2.71 17.57 17.22
CA THR A 157 -4.11 17.33 16.85
C THR A 157 -4.84 18.62 16.43
N ASN A 158 -4.49 19.77 17.01
CA ASN A 158 -5.10 21.04 16.65
C ASN A 158 -4.67 21.46 15.24
N ARG A 159 -3.40 21.26 14.90
CA ARG A 159 -2.92 21.49 13.54
C ARG A 159 -3.59 20.55 12.54
N CYS A 160 -3.82 19.29 12.90
CA CYS A 160 -4.58 18.35 12.07
C CYS A 160 -6.00 18.87 11.83
N LEU A 161 -6.67 19.36 12.88
CA LEU A 161 -8.00 19.93 12.80
C LEU A 161 -8.04 21.15 11.88
N GLU A 162 -7.11 22.09 12.02
CA GLU A 162 -7.05 23.26 11.12
C GLU A 162 -6.80 22.87 9.66
N MET A 163 -6.04 21.81 9.39
CA MET A 163 -5.88 21.28 8.04
C MET A 163 -7.19 20.71 7.49
N THR A 164 -7.93 19.92 8.28
CA THR A 164 -9.25 19.41 7.87
C THR A 164 -10.22 20.55 7.62
N LYS A 165 -10.25 21.56 8.51
CA LYS A 165 -11.07 22.77 8.35
C LYS A 165 -10.69 23.56 7.09
N ALA A 166 -9.40 23.65 6.74
CA ALA A 166 -8.97 24.28 5.50
C ALA A 166 -9.52 23.57 4.26
N GLY A 167 -9.48 22.23 4.23
CA GLY A 167 -10.04 21.45 3.12
C GLY A 167 -11.54 21.68 2.93
N LEU A 168 -12.28 21.73 4.04
CA LEU A 168 -13.72 21.99 4.01
C LEU A 168 -14.04 23.44 3.61
N ARG A 169 -13.23 24.43 3.98
CA ARG A 169 -13.39 25.82 3.51
C ARG A 169 -13.25 25.90 1.98
N PHE A 170 -12.28 25.21 1.39
CA PHE A 170 -12.16 25.16 -0.07
C PHE A 170 -13.37 24.51 -0.73
N HIS A 171 -13.91 23.44 -0.15
CA HIS A 171 -15.14 22.84 -0.67
C HIS A 171 -16.34 23.79 -0.52
N ILE A 172 -16.48 24.51 0.60
CA ILE A 172 -17.55 25.52 0.77
C ILE A 172 -17.44 26.66 -0.25
N ASP A 173 -16.23 27.03 -0.67
CA ASP A 173 -16.05 27.98 -1.78
C ASP A 173 -16.51 27.40 -3.13
N GLU A 174 -16.34 26.09 -3.37
CA GLU A 174 -16.95 25.41 -4.54
C GLU A 174 -18.48 25.33 -4.43
N VAL A 175 -19.04 25.14 -3.23
CA VAL A 175 -20.50 25.18 -3.00
C VAL A 175 -21.05 26.58 -3.29
N GLU A 176 -20.37 27.63 -2.85
CA GLU A 176 -20.76 29.01 -3.16
C GLU A 176 -20.69 29.30 -4.66
N ARG A 177 -19.67 28.78 -5.36
CA ARG A 177 -19.57 28.88 -6.81
C ARG A 177 -20.74 28.17 -7.49
N CYS A 178 -21.07 26.95 -7.05
CA CYS A 178 -22.23 26.19 -7.51
C CYS A 178 -23.55 26.95 -7.31
N PHE A 179 -23.77 27.50 -6.13
CA PHE A 179 -24.93 28.32 -5.81
C PHE A 179 -25.04 29.54 -6.74
N THR A 180 -23.93 30.27 -6.90
CA THR A 180 -23.86 31.51 -7.69
C THR A 180 -24.06 31.24 -9.20
N GLU A 181 -23.54 30.12 -9.69
CA GLU A 181 -23.68 29.66 -11.08
C GLU A 181 -24.96 28.83 -11.30
N LYS A 182 -25.90 28.87 -10.34
CA LYS A 182 -27.23 28.24 -10.44
C LYS A 182 -27.19 26.71 -10.63
N GLY A 183 -26.22 26.04 -10.01
CA GLY A 183 -26.10 24.58 -9.95
C GLY A 183 -25.44 23.95 -11.17
N GLY A 184 -24.98 24.76 -12.13
CA GLY A 184 -24.33 24.26 -13.34
C GLY A 184 -25.27 23.54 -14.32
N PRO A 185 -24.74 23.01 -15.43
CA PRO A 185 -25.54 22.41 -16.50
C PRO A 185 -26.24 21.09 -16.09
N GLY A 186 -25.75 20.41 -15.05
CA GLY A 186 -26.27 19.11 -14.60
C GLY A 186 -27.42 19.17 -13.57
N LEU A 187 -27.79 20.36 -13.07
CA LEU A 187 -28.74 20.50 -11.97
C LEU A 187 -30.10 19.82 -12.25
N GLN A 188 -30.66 19.98 -13.45
CA GLN A 188 -31.97 19.42 -13.76
C GLN A 188 -31.93 17.89 -13.82
N SER A 189 -30.93 17.31 -14.49
CA SER A 189 -30.69 15.85 -14.48
C SER A 189 -30.56 15.31 -13.06
N TRP A 190 -29.80 16.00 -12.20
CA TRP A 190 -29.68 15.63 -10.80
C TRP A 190 -31.04 15.68 -10.08
N ARG A 191 -31.83 16.75 -10.27
CA ARG A 191 -33.19 16.88 -9.69
C ARG A 191 -34.12 15.76 -10.15
N ASP A 192 -34.03 15.39 -11.42
CA ASP A 192 -34.79 14.29 -12.02
C ASP A 192 -34.35 12.92 -11.51
N GLY A 193 -33.27 12.87 -10.72
CA GLY A 193 -32.80 11.68 -10.01
C GLY A 193 -31.74 10.89 -10.76
N GLU A 194 -31.19 11.42 -11.86
CA GLU A 194 -30.15 10.75 -12.65
C GLU A 194 -28.87 10.61 -11.83
N ARG A 195 -28.26 9.42 -11.87
CA ARG A 195 -26.98 9.13 -11.21
C ARG A 195 -25.98 8.55 -12.23
N PRO A 196 -24.72 9.01 -12.22
CA PRO A 196 -23.69 8.44 -13.09
C PRO A 196 -23.33 7.02 -12.61
N GLN A 197 -22.63 6.25 -13.45
CA GLN A 197 -22.24 4.88 -13.09
C GLN A 197 -21.38 4.81 -11.80
N TRP A 198 -20.60 5.84 -11.49
CA TRP A 198 -19.85 6.00 -10.24
C TRP A 198 -20.25 7.36 -9.65
N PRO A 199 -21.35 7.45 -8.89
CA PRO A 199 -21.75 8.68 -8.22
C PRO A 199 -20.73 9.04 -7.14
N ALA A 200 -20.71 10.31 -6.76
CA ALA A 200 -19.98 10.74 -5.58
C ALA A 200 -20.46 9.95 -4.35
N PRO A 201 -19.57 9.55 -3.42
CA PRO A 201 -20.00 8.89 -2.20
C PRO A 201 -20.92 9.80 -1.39
N ASP A 202 -22.21 9.47 -1.36
CA ASP A 202 -23.25 10.21 -0.66
C ASP A 202 -24.13 9.34 0.24
N GLY A 203 -23.80 8.05 0.32
CA GLY A 203 -24.51 7.06 1.12
C GLY A 203 -25.85 6.61 0.52
N PHE A 204 -26.19 7.01 -0.71
CA PHE A 204 -27.30 6.45 -1.49
C PHE A 204 -26.82 5.34 -2.43
N SER A 205 -27.78 4.54 -2.92
CA SER A 205 -27.51 3.51 -3.93
C SER A 205 -27.00 4.09 -5.25
N PHE A 206 -26.44 3.23 -6.09
CA PHE A 206 -25.99 3.59 -7.43
C PHE A 206 -27.16 3.86 -8.41
N ASP A 207 -28.32 3.25 -8.16
CA ASP A 207 -29.49 3.38 -9.02
C ASP A 207 -30.10 4.79 -8.99
N SER A 208 -30.53 5.26 -10.15
CA SER A 208 -31.23 6.54 -10.29
C SER A 208 -32.56 6.55 -9.53
N PHE A 209 -32.96 7.72 -9.02
CA PHE A 209 -34.19 7.88 -8.26
C PHE A 209 -35.40 7.98 -9.20
N SER A 210 -36.30 7.00 -9.14
CA SER A 210 -37.48 6.95 -10.03
C SER A 210 -38.48 8.09 -9.83
N SER A 211 -38.43 8.78 -8.69
CA SER A 211 -39.34 9.90 -8.35
C SER A 211 -38.62 11.25 -8.25
N GLY A 212 -37.40 11.36 -8.80
CA GLY A 212 -36.53 12.51 -8.59
C GLY A 212 -35.68 12.39 -7.33
N HIS A 213 -34.65 13.22 -7.23
CA HIS A 213 -33.74 13.23 -6.08
C HIS A 213 -34.48 13.67 -4.81
N PRO A 214 -34.28 13.01 -3.64
CA PRO A 214 -35.03 13.31 -2.41
C PRO A 214 -34.86 14.74 -1.89
N PHE A 215 -33.77 15.40 -2.28
CA PHE A 215 -33.43 16.78 -1.90
C PHE A 215 -33.63 17.78 -3.06
N ALA A 216 -34.31 17.38 -4.13
CA ALA A 216 -34.59 18.26 -5.26
C ALA A 216 -35.54 19.40 -4.85
N GLY A 217 -35.12 20.62 -5.13
CA GLY A 217 -35.93 21.83 -5.00
C GLY A 217 -36.54 22.26 -6.35
N SER A 218 -37.10 23.46 -6.36
CA SER A 218 -37.60 24.11 -7.58
C SER A 218 -37.08 25.54 -7.67
N GLY A 219 -36.86 26.03 -8.90
CA GLY A 219 -36.28 27.37 -9.12
C GLY A 219 -34.76 27.39 -8.95
N ASP A 220 -34.23 28.50 -8.45
CA ASP A 220 -32.80 28.65 -8.14
C ASP A 220 -32.38 27.62 -7.07
N PRO A 221 -31.14 27.08 -7.13
CA PRO A 221 -30.71 26.05 -6.20
C PRO A 221 -30.61 26.57 -4.77
N SER A 222 -30.99 25.73 -3.81
CA SER A 222 -30.71 26.00 -2.39
C SER A 222 -29.23 25.74 -2.04
N TRP A 223 -28.80 26.15 -0.84
CA TRP A 223 -27.48 25.80 -0.31
C TRP A 223 -27.32 24.28 -0.12
N LEU A 224 -28.39 23.57 0.25
CA LEU A 224 -28.42 22.12 0.30
C LEU A 224 -28.19 21.51 -1.09
N GLU A 225 -28.95 21.93 -2.10
CA GLU A 225 -28.76 21.45 -3.48
C GLU A 225 -27.35 21.74 -3.98
N SER A 226 -26.82 22.92 -3.65
CA SER A 226 -25.47 23.31 -4.05
C SER A 226 -24.40 22.43 -3.40
N TRP A 227 -24.57 22.03 -2.13
CA TRP A 227 -23.71 21.04 -1.45
C TRP A 227 -23.76 19.69 -2.16
N GLU A 228 -24.97 19.17 -2.40
CA GLU A 228 -25.13 17.84 -3.00
C GLU A 228 -24.63 17.78 -4.45
N VAL A 229 -24.91 18.81 -5.25
CA VAL A 229 -24.53 18.87 -6.67
C VAL A 229 -23.04 19.12 -6.84
N SER A 230 -22.43 19.98 -6.02
CA SER A 230 -20.99 20.28 -6.11
C SER A 230 -20.10 19.23 -5.44
N ARG A 231 -20.69 18.26 -4.73
CA ARG A 231 -19.98 17.16 -4.08
C ARG A 231 -19.06 16.46 -5.10
N PRO A 232 -17.74 16.44 -4.87
CA PRO A 232 -16.84 15.75 -5.78
C PRO A 232 -17.00 14.25 -5.66
N TRP A 233 -16.60 13.52 -6.70
CA TRP A 233 -16.28 12.11 -6.54
C TRP A 233 -14.98 11.95 -5.74
N PHE A 234 -14.92 10.96 -4.85
CA PHE A 234 -13.73 10.54 -4.11
C PHE A 234 -13.83 9.05 -3.78
N VAL A 235 -12.73 8.43 -3.32
CA VAL A 235 -12.75 7.03 -2.86
C VAL A 235 -13.63 6.93 -1.62
N ASP A 236 -14.59 6.00 -1.61
CA ASP A 236 -15.45 5.78 -0.44
C ASP A 236 -14.57 5.44 0.79
N PRO A 237 -14.65 6.21 1.90
CA PRO A 237 -13.82 6.02 3.09
C PRO A 237 -13.93 4.63 3.75
N ASP A 238 -14.97 3.86 3.41
CA ASP A 238 -15.18 2.52 3.94
C ASP A 238 -14.73 1.43 2.95
N ALA A 239 -14.40 1.75 1.69
CA ALA A 239 -13.89 0.79 0.72
C ALA A 239 -12.53 0.21 1.11
N ALA A 240 -12.24 -1.00 0.63
CA ALA A 240 -10.95 -1.64 0.83
C ALA A 240 -9.81 -0.85 0.17
N LYS A 241 -8.62 -0.89 0.79
CA LYS A 241 -7.44 -0.17 0.28
C LYS A 241 -7.12 -0.63 -1.15
N PHE A 242 -6.91 0.34 -2.05
CA PHE A 242 -6.57 0.12 -3.47
C PHE A 242 -7.67 -0.54 -4.33
N SER A 243 -8.91 -0.66 -3.85
CA SER A 243 -10.00 -1.27 -4.63
C SER A 243 -10.56 -0.31 -5.69
N MET A 244 -10.60 0.99 -5.43
CA MET A 244 -11.21 1.99 -6.32
C MET A 244 -10.21 2.79 -7.17
N ASN A 245 -9.17 2.13 -7.68
CA ASN A 245 -8.20 2.77 -8.58
C ASN A 245 -8.76 2.94 -10.01
N ALA A 246 -8.29 3.97 -10.70
CA ALA A 246 -8.34 4.00 -12.16
C ALA A 246 -7.15 3.20 -12.71
N ILE A 247 -7.44 2.26 -13.59
CA ILE A 247 -6.46 1.34 -14.19
C ILE A 247 -6.45 1.55 -15.69
N HIS A 248 -5.24 1.67 -16.25
CA HIS A 248 -5.04 1.77 -17.70
C HIS A 248 -5.71 0.56 -18.40
N PRO A 249 -6.32 0.70 -19.58
CA PRO A 249 -6.98 -0.42 -20.29
C PRO A 249 -6.07 -1.63 -20.52
N ASP A 250 -4.78 -1.40 -20.76
CA ASP A 250 -3.76 -2.46 -20.87
C ASP A 250 -3.15 -2.88 -19.51
N HIS A 251 -3.75 -2.46 -18.40
CA HIS A 251 -3.46 -2.86 -17.00
C HIS A 251 -2.06 -2.51 -16.44
N TRP A 252 -1.18 -1.88 -17.21
CA TRP A 252 0.21 -1.62 -16.78
C TRP A 252 0.41 -0.39 -15.87
N PHE A 253 -0.58 0.52 -15.77
CA PHE A 253 -0.53 1.70 -14.91
C PHE A 253 -1.79 1.87 -14.09
N GLN A 254 -1.67 2.41 -12.88
CA GLN A 254 -2.79 2.72 -12.01
C GLN A 254 -2.61 4.03 -11.22
N GLY A 255 -3.72 4.66 -10.88
CA GLY A 255 -3.78 5.86 -10.05
C GLY A 255 -5.07 5.93 -9.24
N GLU A 256 -5.01 6.64 -8.12
CA GLU A 256 -6.14 6.92 -7.23
C GLU A 256 -6.32 8.44 -7.19
N TYR A 257 -7.53 8.93 -7.46
CA TYR A 257 -7.85 10.37 -7.39
C TYR A 257 -8.39 10.72 -6.00
N ASP A 258 -7.89 11.80 -5.39
CA ASP A 258 -8.38 12.24 -4.08
C ASP A 258 -9.79 12.85 -4.23
N LEU A 259 -9.95 13.89 -5.07
CA LEU A 259 -11.26 14.45 -5.42
C LEU A 259 -11.38 14.74 -6.93
N VAL A 260 -12.56 14.54 -7.50
CA VAL A 260 -12.90 14.90 -8.88
C VAL A 260 -14.21 15.69 -8.92
N TYR A 261 -14.13 16.96 -9.30
CA TYR A 261 -15.29 17.83 -9.51
C TYR A 261 -15.71 17.81 -10.98
N ASN A 262 -17.02 17.86 -11.25
CA ASN A 262 -17.59 17.92 -12.59
C ASN A 262 -18.93 18.71 -12.66
N TRP A 263 -19.34 19.37 -11.58
CA TRP A 263 -20.69 19.94 -11.45
C TRP A 263 -20.97 21.07 -12.44
N ASP A 264 -19.94 21.81 -12.85
CA ASP A 264 -19.99 22.89 -13.83
C ASP A 264 -19.84 22.40 -15.28
N GLY A 265 -19.74 21.07 -15.48
CA GLY A 265 -19.50 20.44 -16.78
C GLY A 265 -18.02 20.36 -17.17
N ALA A 266 -17.10 20.87 -16.36
CA ALA A 266 -15.65 20.79 -16.59
C ALA A 266 -14.98 19.90 -15.54
N ILE A 267 -14.13 18.97 -15.98
CA ILE A 267 -13.43 18.07 -15.06
C ILE A 267 -12.30 18.81 -14.34
N THR A 268 -12.36 18.81 -13.02
CA THR A 268 -11.28 19.28 -12.15
C THR A 268 -10.80 18.16 -11.23
N ILE A 269 -9.54 17.75 -11.37
CA ILE A 269 -8.90 16.80 -10.46
C ILE A 269 -8.16 17.56 -9.38
N VAL A 270 -8.43 17.21 -8.13
CA VAL A 270 -7.82 17.80 -6.95
C VAL A 270 -7.08 16.74 -6.17
N ASP A 271 -5.86 17.09 -5.75
CA ASP A 271 -5.00 16.30 -4.87
C ASP A 271 -4.92 17.00 -3.50
N LEU A 272 -5.38 16.32 -2.45
CA LEU A 272 -5.38 16.81 -1.07
C LEU A 272 -4.02 16.56 -0.44
N LYS A 273 -3.41 17.60 0.13
CA LYS A 273 -2.11 17.46 0.79
C LYS A 273 -2.12 18.13 2.16
N ALA A 274 -2.16 17.29 3.20
CA ALA A 274 -1.97 17.64 4.60
C ALA A 274 -0.52 18.07 4.91
N SER A 275 -0.05 19.11 4.22
CA SER A 275 1.32 19.61 4.32
C SER A 275 1.38 21.10 3.96
N LEU A 276 2.53 21.72 4.25
CA LEU A 276 2.83 23.09 3.82
C LEU A 276 3.15 23.20 2.33
N GLY A 277 3.52 22.11 1.66
CA GLY A 277 4.03 22.17 0.28
C GLY A 277 5.37 22.90 0.15
N ALA A 278 6.24 22.87 1.17
CA ALA A 278 7.46 23.68 1.24
C ALA A 278 8.76 22.85 1.12
N ASN A 279 8.70 21.69 0.45
CA ASN A 279 9.83 20.77 0.32
C ASN A 279 9.90 20.17 -1.09
N ASP A 280 11.01 19.48 -1.39
CA ASP A 280 11.27 18.86 -2.70
C ASP A 280 10.11 17.99 -3.22
N ARG A 281 9.45 17.23 -2.33
CA ARG A 281 8.30 16.37 -2.65
C ARG A 281 7.14 17.11 -3.29
N SER A 282 7.07 18.43 -3.12
CA SER A 282 6.04 19.26 -3.77
C SER A 282 6.14 19.25 -5.29
N GLY A 283 7.31 18.94 -5.85
CA GLY A 283 7.48 18.73 -7.28
C GLY A 283 6.90 17.40 -7.78
N ASP A 284 6.77 16.40 -6.90
CA ASP A 284 6.21 15.09 -7.24
C ASP A 284 4.69 15.16 -7.40
N TYR A 285 4.03 15.95 -6.57
CA TYR A 285 2.57 16.19 -6.67
C TYR A 285 2.19 16.82 -8.02
N VAL A 286 3.03 17.73 -8.53
CA VAL A 286 2.83 18.34 -9.87
C VAL A 286 2.91 17.28 -10.97
N ARG A 287 3.91 16.39 -10.90
CA ARG A 287 4.08 15.31 -11.89
C ARG A 287 2.95 14.28 -11.77
N GLN A 288 2.55 13.94 -10.55
CA GLN A 288 1.45 13.04 -10.25
C GLN A 288 0.14 13.50 -10.87
N LEU A 289 -0.28 14.74 -10.64
CA LEU A 289 -1.52 15.28 -11.22
C LEU A 289 -1.50 15.27 -12.76
N ARG A 290 -0.35 15.53 -13.38
CA ARG A 290 -0.23 15.45 -14.85
C ARG A 290 -0.36 14.01 -15.36
N MET A 291 0.21 13.02 -14.65
CA MET A 291 -0.01 11.60 -14.95
C MET A 291 -1.47 11.20 -14.76
N TYR A 292 -2.14 11.77 -13.77
CA TYR A 292 -3.57 11.54 -13.51
C TYR A 292 -4.46 12.13 -14.61
N ALA A 293 -4.09 13.28 -15.20
CA ALA A 293 -4.78 13.79 -16.39
C ALA A 293 -4.63 12.87 -17.62
N MET A 294 -3.45 12.26 -17.79
CA MET A 294 -3.20 11.26 -18.84
C MET A 294 -4.01 10.00 -18.61
N LEU A 295 -4.03 9.50 -17.37
CA LEU A 295 -4.85 8.35 -17.01
C LEU A 295 -6.34 8.64 -17.26
N TRP A 296 -6.85 9.80 -16.86
CA TRP A 296 -8.22 10.23 -17.16
C TRP A 296 -8.52 10.19 -18.65
N TYR A 297 -7.69 10.84 -19.47
CA TYR A 297 -7.88 10.87 -20.92
C TYR A 297 -8.00 9.47 -21.52
N ILE A 298 -7.13 8.55 -21.11
CA ILE A 298 -7.12 7.18 -21.63
C ILE A 298 -8.32 6.37 -21.14
N THR A 299 -8.66 6.47 -19.85
CA THR A 299 -9.79 5.72 -19.26
C THR A 299 -11.15 6.21 -19.74
N HIS A 300 -11.19 7.37 -20.40
CA HIS A 300 -12.38 7.95 -21.03
C HIS A 300 -12.33 7.80 -22.55
N GLU A 301 -11.69 6.74 -23.04
CA GLU A 301 -11.60 6.42 -24.48
C GLU A 301 -11.07 7.58 -25.32
N ARG A 302 -10.21 8.41 -24.73
CA ARG A 302 -9.61 9.60 -25.38
C ARG A 302 -10.64 10.64 -25.83
N SER A 303 -11.85 10.61 -25.27
CA SER A 303 -12.97 11.49 -25.62
C SER A 303 -13.09 12.74 -24.74
N GLU A 304 -12.48 12.71 -23.55
CA GLU A 304 -12.59 13.78 -22.54
C GLU A 304 -11.22 14.13 -21.96
N THR A 305 -10.97 15.42 -21.75
CA THR A 305 -9.75 15.94 -21.13
C THR A 305 -10.05 16.71 -19.85
N VAL A 306 -9.10 16.69 -18.91
CA VAL A 306 -9.20 17.45 -17.66
C VAL A 306 -9.03 18.95 -17.92
N ALA A 307 -9.97 19.77 -17.46
CA ALA A 307 -9.93 21.21 -17.64
C ALA A 307 -9.00 21.90 -16.62
N SER A 308 -8.95 21.39 -15.38
CA SER A 308 -8.17 21.97 -14.30
C SER A 308 -7.55 20.90 -13.39
N LEU A 309 -6.31 21.14 -12.98
CA LEU A 309 -5.57 20.32 -12.03
C LEU A 309 -5.20 21.18 -10.82
N GLN A 310 -5.50 20.71 -9.61
CA GLN A 310 -5.26 21.48 -8.39
C GLN A 310 -4.62 20.65 -7.29
N ILE A 311 -3.71 21.27 -6.55
CA ILE A 311 -3.21 20.75 -5.26
C ILE A 311 -3.77 21.63 -4.17
N TRP A 312 -4.50 21.04 -3.24
CA TRP A 312 -5.01 21.74 -2.05
C TRP A 312 -4.03 21.51 -0.90
N TYR A 313 -3.18 22.51 -0.64
CA TYR A 313 -2.30 22.47 0.52
C TYR A 313 -3.10 22.87 1.75
N LEU A 314 -3.30 21.91 2.65
CA LEU A 314 -4.11 22.11 3.84
C LEU A 314 -3.30 22.71 4.99
N GLY A 315 -2.00 22.39 5.06
CA GLY A 315 -1.09 22.92 6.09
C GLY A 315 -0.69 24.38 5.86
N HIS A 316 -0.80 24.85 4.63
CA HIS A 316 -0.74 26.25 4.25
C HIS A 316 -1.96 26.49 3.36
N PRO A 317 -3.09 26.97 3.90
CA PRO A 317 -4.40 26.94 3.25
C PRO A 317 -4.36 27.73 1.94
N SER A 318 -4.00 27.04 0.86
CA SER A 318 -3.84 27.60 -0.47
C SER A 318 -4.04 26.53 -1.53
N ILE A 319 -4.62 26.94 -2.64
CA ILE A 319 -4.81 26.13 -3.83
C ILE A 319 -3.69 26.46 -4.81
N LYS A 320 -3.00 25.41 -5.30
CA LYS A 320 -2.04 25.53 -6.40
C LYS A 320 -2.64 24.95 -7.66
N HIS A 321 -2.80 25.79 -8.68
CA HIS A 321 -3.24 25.37 -10.01
C HIS A 321 -2.06 24.84 -10.83
N ILE A 322 -2.28 23.73 -11.53
CA ILE A 322 -1.34 23.09 -12.44
C ILE A 322 -1.91 23.19 -13.87
N GLY A 323 -1.05 23.53 -14.83
CA GLY A 323 -1.45 23.53 -16.23
C GLY A 323 -1.79 22.11 -16.70
N ALA A 324 -3.01 21.95 -17.24
CA ALA A 324 -3.44 20.72 -17.88
C ALA A 324 -2.52 20.41 -19.09
N PRO A 325 -2.03 19.17 -19.24
CA PRO A 325 -1.23 18.82 -20.40
C PRO A 325 -2.07 18.84 -21.68
N SER A 326 -1.46 19.24 -22.78
CA SER A 326 -2.01 19.10 -24.13
C SER A 326 -2.10 17.62 -24.55
N ILE A 327 -2.95 17.30 -25.53
CA ILE A 327 -3.13 15.93 -26.02
C ILE A 327 -1.80 15.30 -26.46
N GLU A 328 -0.91 16.06 -27.12
CA GLU A 328 0.42 15.61 -27.52
C GLU A 328 1.29 15.24 -26.30
N GLU A 329 1.25 16.04 -25.23
CA GLU A 329 1.94 15.72 -23.97
C GLU A 329 1.34 14.49 -23.29
N LEU A 330 0.02 14.28 -23.35
CA LEU A 330 -0.62 13.09 -22.78
C LEU A 330 -0.18 11.81 -23.51
N GLN A 331 -0.14 11.84 -24.84
CA GLN A 331 0.30 10.73 -25.68
C GLN A 331 1.79 10.42 -25.48
N THR A 332 2.63 11.44 -25.42
CA THR A 332 4.06 11.28 -25.14
C THR A 332 4.28 10.66 -23.77
N MET A 333 3.55 11.15 -22.76
CA MET A 333 3.64 10.65 -21.39
C MET A 333 3.20 9.19 -21.25
N GLU A 334 2.14 8.79 -21.95
CA GLU A 334 1.70 7.39 -22.01
C GLU A 334 2.81 6.47 -22.52
N GLY A 335 3.44 6.84 -23.64
CA GLY A 335 4.56 6.09 -24.22
C GLY A 335 5.76 5.99 -23.27
N GLU A 336 6.22 7.11 -22.72
CA GLU A 336 7.34 7.13 -21.76
C GLU A 336 7.08 6.27 -20.52
N LEU A 337 5.84 6.26 -20.02
CA LEU A 337 5.48 5.48 -18.84
C LEU A 337 5.31 4.00 -19.17
N GLN A 338 4.88 3.66 -20.38
CA GLN A 338 4.81 2.28 -20.85
C GLN A 338 6.22 1.70 -21.00
N GLU A 339 7.16 2.43 -21.61
CA GLU A 339 8.58 2.04 -21.67
C GLU A 339 9.15 1.84 -20.26
N MET A 340 8.93 2.80 -19.37
CA MET A 340 9.35 2.69 -17.97
C MET A 340 8.72 1.49 -17.26
N TRP A 341 7.46 1.15 -17.55
CA TRP A 341 6.83 -0.05 -16.99
C TRP A 341 7.52 -1.32 -17.50
N VAL A 342 7.87 -1.40 -18.79
CA VAL A 342 8.60 -2.54 -19.34
C VAL A 342 9.92 -2.72 -18.59
N ASP A 343 10.74 -1.67 -18.53
CA ASP A 343 12.06 -1.71 -17.90
C ASP A 343 11.96 -2.07 -16.41
N LEU A 344 11.04 -1.42 -15.69
CA LEU A 344 10.99 -1.52 -14.22
C LEU A 344 10.20 -2.72 -13.70
N LYS A 345 9.18 -3.19 -14.43
CA LYS A 345 8.23 -4.20 -13.92
C LYS A 345 8.28 -5.50 -14.68
N LYS A 346 8.42 -5.43 -16.01
CA LYS A 346 8.43 -6.62 -16.86
C LYS A 346 9.81 -7.26 -16.89
N GLU A 347 10.85 -6.48 -17.20
CA GLU A 347 12.23 -6.97 -17.29
C GLU A 347 12.89 -7.08 -15.91
N LYS A 348 12.55 -6.13 -15.01
CA LYS A 348 13.10 -5.95 -13.65
C LYS A 348 14.60 -5.62 -13.69
N PRO A 349 14.98 -4.37 -13.36
CA PRO A 349 16.36 -3.95 -13.50
C PRO A 349 17.25 -4.65 -12.49
N THR A 350 18.49 -4.86 -12.89
CA THR A 350 19.62 -5.17 -12.03
C THR A 350 20.04 -3.95 -11.21
N ARG A 351 20.92 -4.17 -10.22
CA ARG A 351 21.44 -3.11 -9.35
C ARG A 351 22.20 -2.03 -10.14
N ASP A 352 22.94 -2.43 -11.17
CA ASP A 352 23.78 -1.54 -11.98
C ASP A 352 22.96 -0.65 -12.91
N GLU A 353 21.81 -1.15 -13.38
CA GLU A 353 20.82 -0.38 -14.16
C GLU A 353 20.06 0.65 -13.30
N CYS A 354 20.29 0.65 -11.99
CA CYS A 354 19.73 1.59 -11.04
C CYS A 354 20.86 2.34 -10.31
N PRO A 355 21.59 3.23 -10.99
CA PRO A 355 22.77 3.88 -10.43
C PRO A 355 22.42 4.76 -9.22
N PRO A 356 23.36 4.95 -8.29
CA PRO A 356 23.21 5.79 -7.10
C PRO A 356 23.33 7.29 -7.43
N GLU A 357 22.68 7.72 -8.50
CA GLU A 357 22.75 9.09 -9.04
C GLU A 357 21.42 9.81 -8.79
N PRO A 358 21.22 10.40 -7.60
CA PRO A 358 19.99 11.13 -7.30
C PRO A 358 19.88 12.41 -8.15
N ALA A 359 18.67 12.71 -8.61
CA ALA A 359 18.35 13.99 -9.22
C ALA A 359 18.59 15.14 -8.22
N PRO A 360 18.85 16.38 -8.67
CA PRO A 360 18.97 17.52 -7.77
C PRO A 360 17.69 17.75 -6.96
N MET A 361 17.85 18.31 -5.75
CA MET A 361 16.72 18.74 -4.92
C MET A 361 16.01 19.92 -5.58
N ARG A 362 14.69 19.97 -5.46
CA ARG A 362 13.84 21.07 -5.93
C ARG A 362 13.48 21.99 -4.77
N GLY A 363 13.44 23.29 -5.02
CA GLY A 363 13.08 24.29 -4.03
C GLY A 363 11.59 24.62 -4.08
N PHE A 364 10.89 24.49 -2.94
CA PHE A 364 9.52 25.00 -2.78
C PHE A 364 9.34 25.82 -1.50
N ALA A 365 8.59 26.91 -1.61
CA ALA A 365 8.05 27.71 -0.51
C ALA A 365 6.61 27.24 -0.19
N PRO A 366 6.02 27.62 0.97
CA PRO A 366 4.67 27.22 1.33
C PRO A 366 3.63 27.46 0.22
N GLY A 367 2.69 26.52 0.08
CA GLY A 367 1.73 26.47 -1.02
C GLY A 367 2.31 25.89 -2.32
N GLY A 368 3.45 25.18 -2.27
CA GLY A 368 4.06 24.57 -3.45
C GLY A 368 4.63 25.59 -4.43
N LYS A 369 4.95 26.81 -3.98
CA LYS A 369 5.48 27.86 -4.87
C LYS A 369 6.95 27.56 -5.18
N PRO A 370 7.36 27.49 -6.46
CA PRO A 370 8.77 27.29 -6.81
C PRO A 370 9.67 28.35 -6.16
N LYS A 371 10.83 27.92 -5.69
CA LYS A 371 11.93 28.79 -5.23
C LYS A 371 13.26 28.18 -5.64
N GLU A 372 14.34 28.91 -5.40
CA GLU A 372 15.69 28.38 -5.61
C GLU A 372 15.89 27.02 -4.90
N PRO A 373 16.45 26.02 -5.61
CA PRO A 373 16.85 24.76 -5.01
C PRO A 373 17.71 24.95 -3.76
N PRO A 374 17.52 24.12 -2.73
CA PRO A 374 18.45 24.12 -1.59
C PRO A 374 19.83 23.62 -2.03
N GLN A 375 20.90 24.07 -1.36
CA GLN A 375 22.27 23.62 -1.62
C GLN A 375 22.52 22.16 -1.20
N MET A 376 21.64 21.61 -0.37
CA MET A 376 21.75 20.23 0.13
C MET A 376 21.49 19.21 -0.98
N VAL A 377 22.18 18.07 -0.90
CA VAL A 377 21.96 16.96 -1.83
C VAL A 377 21.01 15.92 -1.23
N ARG A 378 20.36 15.11 -2.06
CA ARG A 378 19.37 14.12 -1.59
C ARG A 378 19.95 13.14 -0.57
N CYS A 379 21.20 12.72 -0.78
CA CYS A 379 21.87 11.72 0.05
C CYS A 379 22.00 12.16 1.52
N ASP A 380 22.11 13.46 1.81
CA ASP A 380 22.30 14.00 3.16
C ASP A 380 21.15 13.65 4.14
N ARG A 381 19.98 13.29 3.60
CA ARG A 381 18.77 12.94 4.38
C ARG A 381 18.17 11.61 3.95
N CYS A 382 18.91 10.82 3.18
CA CYS A 382 18.45 9.51 2.75
C CYS A 382 18.61 8.51 3.89
N ASP A 383 17.54 7.80 4.24
CA ASP A 383 17.57 6.72 5.24
C ASP A 383 18.53 5.58 4.87
N TRP A 384 18.94 5.51 3.59
CA TRP A 384 19.83 4.46 3.05
C TRP A 384 21.24 4.95 2.79
N SER A 385 21.60 6.18 3.19
CA SER A 385 22.93 6.75 2.95
C SER A 385 24.07 5.88 3.51
N GLU A 386 23.89 5.26 4.66
CA GLU A 386 24.87 4.36 5.30
C GLU A 386 25.12 3.04 4.55
N VAL A 387 24.21 2.65 3.66
CA VAL A 387 24.34 1.41 2.85
C VAL A 387 24.49 1.68 1.36
N CYS A 388 24.20 2.89 0.90
CA CYS A 388 24.29 3.31 -0.50
C CYS A 388 25.68 3.86 -0.84
N PRO A 389 26.30 3.48 -1.97
CA PRO A 389 27.61 4.00 -2.39
C PRO A 389 27.65 5.52 -2.65
N ALA A 390 26.49 6.18 -2.86
CA ALA A 390 26.43 7.65 -2.92
C ALA A 390 26.40 8.33 -1.53
N GLY A 391 26.42 7.55 -0.45
CA GLY A 391 26.64 7.99 0.92
C GLY A 391 27.89 7.33 1.50
N GLY A 392 27.77 6.68 2.68
CA GLY A 392 28.85 5.91 3.32
C GLY A 392 28.87 4.41 2.95
N GLY A 393 27.99 4.01 2.02
CA GLY A 393 27.81 2.63 1.57
C GLY A 393 28.88 2.09 0.62
N SER A 394 28.70 0.84 0.22
CA SER A 394 29.45 0.21 -0.88
C SER A 394 28.60 -0.87 -1.56
N ASP A 395 28.79 -1.04 -2.86
CA ASP A 395 28.23 -2.16 -3.62
C ASP A 395 29.17 -3.38 -3.67
N GLU A 396 30.41 -3.22 -3.22
CA GLU A 396 31.40 -4.31 -3.16
C GLU A 396 31.02 -5.38 -2.14
N ALA A 397 31.56 -6.59 -2.34
CA ALA A 397 31.36 -7.71 -1.41
C ALA A 397 31.83 -7.33 0.00
N PRO A 398 30.95 -7.35 1.02
CA PRO A 398 31.31 -6.91 2.37
C PRO A 398 32.17 -7.92 3.12
N LEU A 399 32.21 -9.17 2.65
CA LEU A 399 32.88 -10.29 3.31
C LEU A 399 33.50 -11.23 2.25
N PRO A 400 34.59 -11.94 2.59
CA PRO A 400 35.09 -13.03 1.76
C PRO A 400 34.13 -14.23 1.76
N GLU A 401 34.25 -15.11 0.75
CA GLU A 401 33.44 -16.34 0.62
C GLU A 401 33.52 -17.27 1.85
N SER A 402 34.63 -17.19 2.59
CA SER A 402 34.78 -17.91 3.85
C SER A 402 35.56 -17.11 4.88
N LEU A 403 35.13 -17.23 6.13
CA LEU A 403 35.69 -16.51 7.28
C LEU A 403 35.75 -17.45 8.49
N GLN A 404 36.82 -17.35 9.28
CA GLN A 404 36.86 -18.00 10.58
C GLN A 404 36.09 -17.17 11.61
N LEU A 405 34.94 -17.69 12.05
CA LEU A 405 34.10 -17.04 13.05
C LEU A 405 34.61 -17.32 14.48
N PRO A 406 34.62 -16.31 15.37
CA PRO A 406 34.82 -16.51 16.80
C PRO A 406 34.01 -17.68 17.38
N GLY A 407 34.71 -18.64 17.99
CA GLY A 407 34.12 -19.84 18.60
C GLY A 407 33.88 -21.02 17.64
N PHE A 408 34.19 -20.87 16.35
CA PHE A 408 34.14 -21.96 15.36
C PHE A 408 35.54 -22.54 15.14
N SER A 409 35.62 -23.86 15.03
CA SER A 409 36.89 -24.60 14.87
C SER A 409 37.45 -24.58 13.45
N GLY A 410 36.71 -24.06 12.47
CA GLY A 410 37.12 -24.01 11.07
C GLY A 410 36.53 -22.83 10.29
N MET A 411 36.86 -22.76 9.01
CA MET A 411 36.32 -21.74 8.10
C MET A 411 34.82 -21.94 7.91
N THR A 412 34.07 -20.86 8.06
CA THR A 412 32.63 -20.83 7.79
C THR A 412 32.44 -20.25 6.39
N ARG A 413 31.86 -21.04 5.49
CA ARG A 413 31.44 -20.57 4.15
C ARG A 413 30.22 -19.66 4.31
N ILE A 414 30.26 -18.52 3.65
CA ILE A 414 29.17 -17.54 3.59
C ILE A 414 28.51 -17.64 2.21
N ASP A 415 27.21 -17.90 2.21
CA ASP A 415 26.41 -17.97 0.99
C ASP A 415 25.94 -16.54 0.60
N GLU A 416 25.97 -16.24 -0.70
CA GLU A 416 25.47 -14.97 -1.24
C GLU A 416 23.93 -14.93 -1.17
N ILE A 417 23.38 -13.83 -0.65
CA ILE A 417 21.95 -13.68 -0.39
C ILE A 417 21.12 -13.84 -1.66
N GLY A 418 21.57 -13.26 -2.77
CA GLY A 418 20.88 -13.33 -4.07
C GLY A 418 20.83 -14.73 -4.67
N SER A 419 21.68 -15.65 -4.22
CA SER A 419 21.72 -17.05 -4.69
C SER A 419 20.83 -18.00 -3.86
N LEU A 420 20.28 -17.53 -2.74
CA LEU A 420 19.50 -18.38 -1.83
C LEU A 420 18.17 -18.78 -2.45
N ASN A 421 17.87 -20.07 -2.42
CA ASN A 421 16.57 -20.61 -2.81
C ASN A 421 16.03 -21.50 -1.67
N PRO A 422 14.93 -21.11 -1.00
CA PRO A 422 14.28 -21.91 0.04
C PRO A 422 13.26 -22.92 -0.50
N ARG A 423 12.99 -22.93 -1.81
CA ARG A 423 11.96 -23.77 -2.43
C ARG A 423 12.50 -25.12 -2.84
N ALA A 424 11.65 -26.13 -2.69
CA ALA A 424 11.92 -27.50 -3.09
C ALA A 424 10.65 -28.15 -3.64
N SER A 425 10.77 -28.80 -4.79
CA SER A 425 9.75 -29.75 -5.26
C SER A 425 10.03 -31.13 -4.69
N ILE A 426 9.08 -31.70 -3.93
CA ILE A 426 9.25 -32.98 -3.24
C ILE A 426 8.20 -33.97 -3.72
N ARG A 427 8.66 -35.14 -4.19
CA ARG A 427 7.83 -36.28 -4.53
C ARG A 427 7.71 -37.25 -3.36
N GLY A 428 6.51 -37.74 -3.10
CA GLY A 428 6.29 -38.79 -2.10
C GLY A 428 4.83 -39.24 -2.01
N GLU A 429 4.61 -40.25 -1.19
CA GLU A 429 3.30 -40.86 -0.94
C GLU A 429 2.54 -40.08 0.14
N LEU A 430 1.24 -39.87 -0.04
CA LEU A 430 0.37 -39.33 1.00
C LEU A 430 0.20 -40.31 2.17
N PHE A 431 0.98 -40.13 3.23
CA PHE A 431 0.85 -40.93 4.45
C PHE A 431 -0.45 -40.66 5.22
N SER A 432 -0.87 -39.39 5.27
CA SER A 432 -2.15 -39.00 5.86
C SER A 432 -2.71 -37.72 5.23
N VAL A 433 -4.02 -37.69 5.02
CA VAL A 433 -4.78 -36.52 4.55
C VAL A 433 -6.09 -36.42 5.31
N SER A 434 -6.44 -35.23 5.81
CA SER A 434 -7.75 -34.97 6.41
C SER A 434 -8.77 -34.53 5.36
N VAL A 435 -10.05 -34.83 5.56
CA VAL A 435 -11.13 -34.31 4.71
C VAL A 435 -11.18 -32.77 4.82
N ALA A 436 -11.05 -32.08 3.68
CA ALA A 436 -11.29 -30.65 3.59
C ALA A 436 -12.77 -30.37 3.95
N SER A 437 -13.02 -29.50 4.91
CA SER A 437 -14.39 -29.19 5.37
C SER A 437 -14.58 -27.69 5.55
N GLY A 438 -15.65 -27.16 4.97
CA GLY A 438 -16.06 -25.76 5.12
C GLY A 438 -14.97 -24.74 4.75
N GLY A 439 -14.31 -24.92 3.59
CA GLY A 439 -13.27 -24.00 3.10
C GLY A 439 -11.92 -24.05 3.83
N LYS A 440 -11.72 -25.00 4.75
CA LYS A 440 -10.42 -25.22 5.41
C LYS A 440 -9.52 -26.15 4.58
N PRO A 441 -8.21 -25.85 4.48
CA PRO A 441 -7.29 -26.68 3.74
C PRO A 441 -7.11 -28.05 4.42
N PRO A 442 -6.85 -29.12 3.66
CA PRO A 442 -6.54 -30.42 4.22
C PRO A 442 -5.23 -30.39 5.01
N LYS A 443 -5.15 -31.15 6.10
CA LYS A 443 -3.89 -31.47 6.77
C LYS A 443 -3.25 -32.63 6.05
N ILE A 444 -2.07 -32.42 5.48
CA ILE A 444 -1.36 -33.40 4.68
C ILE A 444 -0.01 -33.74 5.33
N VAL A 445 0.32 -35.02 5.35
CA VAL A 445 1.66 -35.53 5.66
C VAL A 445 2.10 -36.41 4.49
N ILE A 446 3.24 -36.07 3.91
CA ILE A 446 3.87 -36.85 2.84
C ILE A 446 4.98 -37.72 3.40
N GLN A 447 5.24 -38.85 2.75
CA GLN A 447 6.30 -39.78 3.06
C GLN A 447 7.20 -39.99 1.84
N GLN A 448 8.52 -39.83 2.03
CA GLN A 448 9.53 -40.18 1.04
C GLN A 448 10.53 -41.15 1.68
N GLY A 449 10.47 -42.42 1.28
CA GLY A 449 11.20 -43.50 1.95
C GLY A 449 10.78 -43.66 3.42
N HIS A 450 11.71 -43.37 4.35
CA HIS A 450 11.46 -43.45 5.81
C HIS A 450 11.18 -42.08 6.45
N TYR A 451 11.11 -41.01 5.65
CA TYR A 451 11.01 -39.64 6.12
C TYR A 451 9.64 -39.06 5.89
N PHE A 452 9.25 -38.15 6.79
CA PHE A 452 7.93 -37.52 6.79
C PHE A 452 8.08 -36.01 6.74
N ALA A 453 7.20 -35.36 5.98
CA ALA A 453 7.08 -33.91 5.97
C ALA A 453 5.60 -33.49 6.12
N ASN A 454 5.36 -32.49 6.96
CA ASN A 454 4.05 -31.87 7.08
C ASN A 454 3.89 -30.84 5.96
N VAL A 455 2.75 -30.84 5.28
CA VAL A 455 2.41 -29.78 4.33
C VAL A 455 1.52 -28.76 5.03
N ASN A 456 1.97 -27.52 5.07
CA ASN A 456 1.25 -26.41 5.70
C ASN A 456 0.74 -25.45 4.62
N ILE A 457 -0.56 -25.49 4.38
CA ILE A 457 -1.19 -24.68 3.34
C ILE A 457 -1.53 -23.29 3.88
N ILE A 458 -0.87 -22.27 3.35
CA ILE A 458 -1.01 -20.86 3.75
C ILE A 458 -1.86 -20.09 2.73
N SER A 459 -1.68 -20.35 1.43
CA SER A 459 -2.52 -19.81 0.36
C SER A 459 -3.47 -20.87 -0.17
N HIS A 460 -4.75 -20.51 -0.37
CA HIS A 460 -5.72 -21.41 -1.00
C HIS A 460 -5.68 -21.34 -2.51
N GLU A 461 -5.37 -20.17 -3.06
CA GLU A 461 -5.31 -19.94 -4.49
C GLU A 461 -3.85 -19.89 -4.98
N HIS A 462 -3.62 -20.51 -6.14
CA HIS A 462 -2.36 -20.46 -6.84
C HIS A 462 -2.30 -19.23 -7.75
N ARG A 463 -1.11 -18.64 -7.94
CA ARG A 463 -0.93 -17.42 -8.76
C ARG A 463 -1.43 -17.55 -10.20
N ASP A 464 -1.45 -18.77 -10.74
CA ASP A 464 -1.88 -19.09 -12.11
C ASP A 464 -3.37 -19.52 -12.15
N GLY A 465 -4.11 -19.32 -11.04
CA GLY A 465 -5.49 -19.70 -10.86
C GLY A 465 -5.69 -21.11 -10.28
N GLY A 466 -6.84 -21.33 -9.63
CA GLY A 466 -7.23 -22.60 -9.03
C GLY A 466 -6.66 -22.85 -7.63
N ASN A 467 -7.09 -23.95 -7.00
CA ASN A 467 -6.67 -24.30 -5.65
C ASN A 467 -5.21 -24.78 -5.61
N THR A 468 -4.52 -24.52 -4.50
CA THR A 468 -3.15 -25.01 -4.24
C THR A 468 -3.09 -26.50 -3.86
N TRP A 469 -4.23 -27.19 -3.87
CA TRP A 469 -4.32 -28.64 -3.73
C TRP A 469 -5.51 -29.17 -4.55
N PRO A 470 -5.44 -30.40 -5.09
CA PRO A 470 -6.53 -31.00 -5.85
C PRO A 470 -7.63 -31.53 -4.92
N ASP A 471 -8.84 -31.63 -5.46
CA ASP A 471 -9.93 -32.32 -4.78
C ASP A 471 -9.71 -33.83 -4.75
N GLY A 472 -10.19 -34.48 -3.69
CA GLY A 472 -10.27 -35.93 -3.63
C GLY A 472 -8.97 -36.67 -3.31
N LEU A 473 -7.94 -35.97 -2.80
CA LEU A 473 -6.72 -36.59 -2.26
C LEU A 473 -7.03 -37.69 -1.24
N LYS A 474 -6.33 -38.83 -1.36
CA LYS A 474 -6.47 -40.01 -0.49
C LYS A 474 -5.11 -40.46 0.02
N LYS A 475 -5.16 -41.15 1.16
CA LYS A 475 -3.98 -41.84 1.69
C LYS A 475 -3.48 -42.87 0.66
N GLY A 476 -2.19 -42.85 0.39
CA GLY A 476 -1.53 -43.72 -0.59
C GLY A 476 -1.40 -43.14 -1.99
N ASP A 477 -1.96 -41.95 -2.25
CA ASP A 477 -1.74 -41.27 -3.54
C ASP A 477 -0.28 -40.80 -3.63
N GLU A 478 0.33 -40.99 -4.80
CA GLU A 478 1.63 -40.38 -5.13
C GLU A 478 1.40 -38.91 -5.52
N VAL A 479 2.15 -38.02 -4.87
CA VAL A 479 2.02 -36.58 -5.09
C VAL A 479 3.37 -35.93 -5.32
N LEU A 480 3.32 -34.85 -6.11
CA LEU A 480 4.40 -33.87 -6.19
C LEU A 480 3.94 -32.61 -5.43
N VAL A 481 4.73 -32.22 -4.44
CA VAL A 481 4.58 -30.93 -3.79
C VAL A 481 5.53 -29.97 -4.52
N GLU A 482 4.99 -29.18 -5.44
CA GLU A 482 5.74 -28.28 -6.33
C GLU A 482 6.15 -27.00 -5.59
N ASP A 483 7.44 -26.64 -5.71
CA ASP A 483 8.00 -25.35 -5.29
C ASP A 483 7.68 -24.92 -3.86
N ALA A 484 7.44 -25.86 -2.96
CA ALA A 484 7.11 -25.56 -1.57
C ALA A 484 8.30 -24.98 -0.82
N ILE A 485 8.02 -24.10 0.13
CA ILE A 485 9.05 -23.53 0.99
C ILE A 485 9.46 -24.61 1.99
N PHE A 486 10.70 -25.06 1.89
CA PHE A 486 11.25 -26.10 2.75
C PHE A 486 11.78 -25.49 4.04
N SER A 487 11.19 -25.89 5.16
CA SER A 487 11.57 -25.38 6.49
C SER A 487 11.54 -26.49 7.54
N THR A 488 12.12 -26.20 8.71
CA THR A 488 12.03 -27.09 9.88
C THR A 488 11.35 -26.35 11.02
N ASN A 489 10.38 -26.99 11.67
CA ASN A 489 9.74 -26.39 12.84
C ASN A 489 10.63 -26.49 14.10
N TRP A 490 10.15 -25.94 15.22
CA TRP A 490 10.87 -25.93 16.51
C TRP A 490 11.16 -27.33 17.08
N LYS A 491 10.46 -28.38 16.62
CA LYS A 491 10.71 -29.78 16.99
C LYS A 491 11.72 -30.48 16.06
N GLY A 492 12.15 -29.81 14.99
CA GLY A 492 12.98 -30.40 13.94
C GLY A 492 12.20 -31.22 12.91
N GLU A 493 10.87 -31.15 12.89
CA GLU A 493 10.06 -31.79 11.86
C GLU A 493 10.10 -30.96 10.57
N ILE A 494 10.18 -31.63 9.42
CA ILE A 494 10.15 -30.97 8.10
C ILE A 494 8.75 -30.44 7.84
N VAL A 495 8.68 -29.19 7.38
CA VAL A 495 7.45 -28.51 6.99
C VAL A 495 7.63 -27.91 5.60
N LEU A 496 6.78 -28.35 4.67
CA LEU A 496 6.64 -27.79 3.33
C LEU A 496 5.49 -26.79 3.34
N LYS A 497 5.79 -25.49 3.22
CA LYS A 497 4.75 -24.45 3.24
C LYS A 497 4.28 -24.15 1.82
N ILE A 498 2.96 -24.09 1.65
CA ILE A 498 2.30 -23.79 0.38
C ILE A 498 1.81 -22.35 0.40
N ASP A 499 2.47 -21.51 -0.36
CA ASP A 499 2.10 -20.13 -0.63
C ASP A 499 1.55 -20.00 -2.07
N PRO A 500 1.24 -18.81 -2.60
CA PRO A 500 0.65 -18.69 -3.93
C PRO A 500 1.51 -19.22 -5.10
N PHE A 501 2.76 -19.63 -4.86
CA PHE A 501 3.71 -20.12 -5.87
C PHE A 501 3.99 -21.62 -5.74
N ALA A 502 3.36 -22.28 -4.78
CA ALA A 502 3.51 -23.70 -4.52
C ALA A 502 2.13 -24.36 -4.59
N ARG A 503 2.11 -25.66 -4.90
CA ARG A 503 0.88 -26.45 -4.85
C ARG A 503 1.20 -27.93 -4.68
N VAL A 504 0.21 -28.66 -4.23
CA VAL A 504 0.21 -30.12 -4.27
C VAL A 504 -0.46 -30.54 -5.57
N VAL A 505 0.12 -31.48 -6.30
CA VAL A 505 -0.48 -32.11 -7.48
C VAL A 505 -0.37 -33.63 -7.38
N LEU A 506 -1.28 -34.35 -8.04
CA LEU A 506 -1.12 -35.80 -8.24
C LEU A 506 0.06 -36.03 -9.20
N ASP A 507 0.92 -36.98 -8.88
CA ASP A 507 2.14 -37.24 -9.64
C ASP A 507 1.83 -38.10 -10.88
N ASP A 508 1.34 -37.45 -11.93
CA ASP A 508 0.98 -38.10 -13.20
C ASP A 508 2.18 -38.26 -14.17
N SER A 509 3.35 -37.71 -13.83
CA SER A 509 4.57 -37.73 -14.67
C SER A 509 5.85 -37.92 -13.84
N PRO A 510 6.37 -39.14 -13.70
CA PRO A 510 7.55 -39.45 -12.88
C PRO A 510 8.88 -38.97 -13.50
N HIS A 511 8.85 -38.16 -14.56
CA HIS A 511 10.02 -37.71 -15.32
C HIS A 511 10.58 -36.34 -14.89
N GLU A 512 9.89 -35.61 -14.01
CA GLU A 512 10.41 -34.35 -13.45
C GLU A 512 11.33 -34.59 -12.27
N ASP A 513 12.41 -33.80 -12.20
CA ASP A 513 13.38 -33.82 -11.10
C ASP A 513 12.72 -33.38 -9.79
N SER A 514 12.93 -34.17 -8.72
CA SER A 514 12.44 -33.87 -7.37
C SER A 514 13.58 -33.90 -6.35
N HIS A 515 13.47 -33.09 -5.31
CA HIS A 515 14.44 -33.06 -4.21
C HIS A 515 14.20 -34.21 -3.22
N ASP A 516 15.29 -34.64 -2.57
CA ASP A 516 15.26 -35.59 -1.45
C ASP A 516 15.07 -34.82 -0.13
N LEU A 517 14.10 -35.23 0.68
CA LEU A 517 13.79 -34.67 2.00
C LEU A 517 15.01 -34.62 2.92
N MET A 518 15.95 -35.55 2.80
CA MET A 518 17.17 -35.59 3.63
C MET A 518 18.33 -34.77 3.07
N ALA A 519 18.42 -34.63 1.75
CA ALA A 519 19.52 -33.90 1.12
C ALA A 519 19.31 -32.38 1.12
N TYR A 520 18.07 -31.92 1.32
CA TYR A 520 17.75 -30.51 1.28
C TYR A 520 18.23 -29.77 2.54
N ASN A 521 19.41 -29.16 2.44
CA ASN A 521 19.93 -28.32 3.52
C ASN A 521 19.24 -26.96 3.53
N ALA A 522 18.28 -26.80 4.44
CA ALA A 522 17.57 -25.56 4.67
C ALA A 522 18.37 -24.53 5.51
N ARG A 523 19.60 -24.86 5.93
CA ARG A 523 20.40 -23.99 6.79
C ARG A 523 21.66 -23.47 6.12
N ARG A 524 21.83 -22.15 6.21
CA ARG A 524 22.86 -21.38 5.51
C ARG A 524 23.59 -20.48 6.48
N ASN A 525 24.80 -20.07 6.11
CA ASN A 525 25.45 -18.94 6.78
C ASN A 525 25.41 -17.78 5.81
N VAL A 526 24.85 -16.67 6.25
CA VAL A 526 24.73 -15.46 5.42
C VAL A 526 25.46 -14.33 6.10
N GLY A 527 25.97 -13.39 5.32
CA GLY A 527 26.65 -12.23 5.86
C GLY A 527 26.40 -11.02 5.00
N GLY A 528 26.51 -9.84 5.60
CA GLY A 528 26.21 -8.60 4.91
C GLY A 528 26.13 -7.41 5.85
N ARG A 529 25.78 -6.28 5.26
CA ARG A 529 25.58 -5.00 5.93
C ARG A 529 24.16 -4.92 6.52
N ILE A 530 24.06 -4.45 7.76
CA ILE A 530 22.77 -4.16 8.41
C ILE A 530 22.14 -2.93 7.75
N VAL A 531 20.95 -3.10 7.19
CA VAL A 531 20.17 -2.00 6.61
C VAL A 531 19.30 -1.34 7.67
N TYR A 532 18.61 -2.14 8.48
CA TYR A 532 17.85 -1.69 9.64
C TYR A 532 17.47 -2.87 10.55
N THR A 533 17.08 -2.57 11.78
CA THR A 533 16.46 -3.51 12.72
C THR A 533 14.98 -3.18 12.95
N TYR A 534 14.23 -4.15 13.50
CA TYR A 534 12.83 -3.99 13.85
C TYR A 534 12.37 -4.96 14.95
N GLU A 535 11.26 -4.62 15.60
CA GLU A 535 10.58 -5.47 16.58
C GLU A 535 9.09 -5.59 16.26
N LYS A 536 8.50 -6.73 16.60
CA LYS A 536 7.07 -7.01 16.49
C LYS A 536 6.57 -7.63 17.79
N SER A 537 5.36 -7.28 18.18
CA SER A 537 4.72 -7.88 19.35
C SER A 537 3.22 -7.90 19.18
N GLY A 538 2.56 -8.82 19.87
CA GLY A 538 1.11 -8.87 19.92
C GLY A 538 0.60 -9.88 20.92
N VAL A 539 -0.70 -10.11 20.88
CA VAL A 539 -1.39 -11.11 21.70
C VAL A 539 -2.05 -12.09 20.75
N SER A 540 -1.76 -13.38 20.94
CA SER A 540 -2.35 -14.45 20.13
C SER A 540 -3.78 -14.77 20.58
N ARG A 541 -4.53 -15.53 19.77
CA ARG A 541 -5.93 -15.91 20.05
C ARG A 541 -6.15 -16.60 21.40
N ASN A 542 -5.12 -17.21 21.98
CA ASN A 542 -5.18 -17.86 23.30
C ASN A 542 -4.78 -16.94 24.46
N GLY A 543 -4.64 -15.63 24.20
CA GLY A 543 -4.24 -14.63 25.19
C GLY A 543 -2.73 -14.56 25.46
N LYS A 544 -1.90 -15.43 24.86
CA LYS A 544 -0.45 -15.37 25.06
C LYS A 544 0.17 -14.24 24.27
N THR A 545 0.95 -13.42 24.96
CA THR A 545 1.80 -12.41 24.34
C THR A 545 2.91 -13.08 23.54
N TRP A 546 3.27 -12.48 22.42
CA TRP A 546 4.39 -12.89 21.60
C TRP A 546 5.25 -11.69 21.24
N ARG A 547 6.56 -11.91 21.14
CA ARG A 547 7.53 -10.90 20.73
C ARG A 547 8.54 -11.52 19.78
N ARG A 548 8.80 -10.83 18.67
CA ARG A 548 9.78 -11.18 17.64
C ARG A 548 10.62 -9.96 17.34
N ARG A 549 11.86 -10.19 16.92
CA ARG A 549 12.75 -9.13 16.45
C ARG A 549 13.51 -9.60 15.22
N GLY A 550 13.97 -8.66 14.43
CA GLY A 550 14.62 -8.95 13.17
C GLY A 550 15.43 -7.79 12.62
N LEU A 551 16.05 -8.05 11.48
CA LEU A 551 16.86 -7.10 10.74
C LEU A 551 16.70 -7.32 9.24
N MET A 552 16.97 -6.27 8.47
CA MET A 552 17.19 -6.37 7.03
C MET A 552 18.70 -6.41 6.77
N LEU A 553 19.15 -7.45 6.09
CA LEU A 553 20.54 -7.70 5.74
C LEU A 553 20.72 -7.55 4.23
N MET A 554 21.80 -6.91 3.79
CA MET A 554 22.13 -6.77 2.36
C MET A 554 23.60 -7.13 2.10
N ASP A 555 23.86 -7.80 0.98
CA ASP A 555 25.20 -7.98 0.42
C ASP A 555 25.28 -7.41 -1.02
N HIS A 556 26.37 -7.70 -1.74
CA HIS A 556 26.58 -7.26 -3.12
C HIS A 556 25.59 -7.88 -4.13
N THR A 557 24.90 -8.96 -3.75
CA THR A 557 24.00 -9.72 -4.65
C THR A 557 22.51 -9.52 -4.37
N GLY A 558 22.13 -9.22 -3.12
CA GLY A 558 20.73 -9.17 -2.73
C GLY A 558 20.50 -8.68 -1.31
N ALA A 559 19.26 -8.81 -0.85
CA ALA A 559 18.87 -8.50 0.52
C ALA A 559 17.80 -9.46 1.02
N MET A 560 17.78 -9.68 2.34
CA MET A 560 16.79 -10.54 2.99
C MET A 560 16.42 -10.04 4.38
N LYS A 561 15.15 -10.22 4.75
CA LYS A 561 14.72 -10.05 6.14
C LYS A 561 15.11 -11.30 6.93
N VAL A 562 15.71 -11.09 8.10
CA VAL A 562 16.00 -12.14 9.08
C VAL A 562 15.22 -11.86 10.35
N GLU A 563 14.41 -12.82 10.79
CA GLU A 563 13.50 -12.65 11.94
C GLU A 563 13.53 -13.88 12.84
N GLY A 564 13.35 -13.68 14.14
CA GLY A 564 13.26 -14.77 15.11
C GLY A 564 12.49 -14.37 16.36
N TRP A 565 12.27 -15.35 17.24
CA TRP A 565 11.73 -15.07 18.58
C TRP A 565 12.67 -14.19 19.37
N PHE A 566 12.12 -13.26 20.16
CA PHE A 566 12.92 -12.28 20.90
C PHE A 566 14.06 -12.93 21.70
N ASP A 567 13.75 -14.01 22.42
CA ASP A 567 14.66 -14.73 23.31
C ASP A 567 15.66 -15.66 22.59
N ASP A 568 15.49 -15.91 21.29
CA ASP A 568 16.37 -16.80 20.52
C ASP A 568 17.66 -16.08 20.10
N TRP A 569 17.56 -14.78 19.82
CA TRP A 569 18.68 -13.92 19.43
C TRP A 569 19.72 -13.76 20.54
N ASN A 570 20.99 -13.87 20.17
CA ASN A 570 22.09 -13.64 21.10
C ASN A 570 22.28 -12.15 21.47
N ASN A 571 23.09 -11.89 22.49
CA ASN A 571 23.32 -10.55 23.03
C ASN A 571 23.84 -9.54 22.00
N GLN A 572 24.50 -10.00 20.92
CA GLN A 572 25.03 -9.10 19.90
C GLN A 572 23.93 -8.39 19.10
N PHE A 573 22.71 -8.94 18.99
CA PHE A 573 21.61 -8.25 18.31
C PHE A 573 21.35 -6.86 18.90
N GLY A 574 21.38 -6.72 20.23
CA GLY A 574 21.18 -5.42 20.88
C GLY A 574 22.35 -4.45 20.71
N MET A 575 23.44 -4.88 20.07
CA MET A 575 24.63 -4.06 19.83
C MET A 575 24.76 -3.61 18.38
N VAL A 576 24.00 -4.17 17.44
CA VAL A 576 24.14 -3.85 16.01
C VAL A 576 23.64 -2.44 15.71
N GLU A 577 24.31 -1.77 14.79
CA GLU A 577 23.91 -0.48 14.23
C GLU A 577 23.71 -0.61 12.72
N VAL A 578 23.00 0.36 12.13
CA VAL A 578 22.89 0.45 10.67
C VAL A 578 24.29 0.63 10.09
N GLY A 579 24.60 -0.14 9.06
CA GLY A 579 25.91 -0.17 8.40
C GLY A 579 26.90 -1.19 8.97
N ASP A 580 26.68 -1.76 10.17
CA ASP A 580 27.55 -2.84 10.69
C ASP A 580 27.58 -4.03 9.72
N ILE A 581 28.74 -4.69 9.58
CA ILE A 581 28.87 -5.94 8.81
C ILE A 581 28.75 -7.12 9.76
N VAL A 582 27.81 -8.01 9.50
CA VAL A 582 27.53 -9.18 10.33
C VAL A 582 27.57 -10.47 9.54
N VAL A 583 27.76 -11.58 10.26
CA VAL A 583 27.50 -12.95 9.80
C VAL A 583 26.44 -13.57 10.70
N ILE A 584 25.45 -14.21 10.10
CA ILE A 584 24.46 -15.03 10.78
C ILE A 584 24.70 -16.48 10.38
N ALA A 585 25.29 -17.24 11.29
CA ALA A 585 25.58 -18.65 11.09
C ALA A 585 24.36 -19.52 11.43
N ASN A 586 24.21 -20.63 10.70
CA ASN A 586 23.17 -21.64 10.91
C ASN A 586 21.74 -21.04 10.87
N LEU A 587 21.50 -20.17 9.90
CA LEU A 587 20.22 -19.52 9.64
C LEU A 587 19.29 -20.47 8.89
N GLY A 588 18.06 -20.65 9.36
CA GLY A 588 17.04 -21.37 8.60
C GLY A 588 16.53 -20.50 7.45
N LEU A 589 16.33 -21.06 6.28
CA LEU A 589 15.68 -20.36 5.18
C LEU A 589 14.15 -20.46 5.30
N ASP A 590 13.49 -19.38 4.89
CA ASP A 590 12.03 -19.27 4.75
C ASP A 590 11.72 -18.39 3.54
N ALA A 591 10.45 -18.27 3.16
CA ALA A 591 10.03 -17.33 2.12
C ALA A 591 8.58 -16.88 2.29
N TRP A 592 8.20 -15.87 1.52
CA TRP A 592 6.82 -15.54 1.22
C TRP A 592 6.73 -15.01 -0.21
N ALA A 593 5.97 -15.69 -1.06
CA ALA A 593 5.96 -15.44 -2.50
C ALA A 593 7.40 -15.43 -3.05
N THR A 594 7.82 -14.35 -3.68
CA THR A 594 9.17 -14.22 -4.25
C THR A 594 10.22 -13.73 -3.25
N GLU A 595 9.84 -13.40 -2.01
CA GLU A 595 10.78 -12.87 -1.01
C GLU A 595 11.42 -13.99 -0.19
N VAL A 596 12.72 -14.18 -0.35
CA VAL A 596 13.53 -15.05 0.52
C VAL A 596 13.75 -14.39 1.87
N ARG A 597 13.62 -15.18 2.93
CA ARG A 597 13.71 -14.74 4.34
C ARG A 597 14.57 -15.70 5.15
N GLY A 598 15.03 -15.21 6.29
CA GLY A 598 15.77 -15.98 7.28
C GLY A 598 14.95 -16.16 8.54
N ASP A 599 14.87 -17.40 9.03
CA ASP A 599 14.34 -17.72 10.36
C ASP A 599 15.51 -17.92 11.33
N TYR A 600 15.69 -16.94 12.21
CA TYR A 600 16.67 -16.98 13.28
C TYR A 600 16.12 -17.81 14.45
N SER A 601 16.84 -18.86 14.83
CA SER A 601 16.48 -19.77 15.93
C SER A 601 17.56 -19.80 17.03
N LYS A 602 17.29 -20.51 18.12
CA LYS A 602 18.29 -20.76 19.19
C LYS A 602 19.59 -21.41 18.71
N GLN A 603 19.55 -22.06 17.55
CA GLN A 603 20.73 -22.70 16.94
C GLN A 603 21.48 -21.77 16.00
N SER A 604 20.91 -20.61 15.66
CA SER A 604 21.52 -19.58 14.85
C SER A 604 22.42 -18.69 15.70
N ARG A 605 23.43 -18.06 15.09
CA ARG A 605 24.36 -17.18 15.79
C ARG A 605 24.67 -15.94 14.96
N LEU A 606 24.29 -14.76 15.46
CA LEU A 606 24.74 -13.48 14.90
C LEU A 606 26.14 -13.12 15.44
N GLN A 607 27.03 -12.71 14.54
CA GLN A 607 28.37 -12.24 14.82
C GLN A 607 28.63 -10.92 14.08
N ILE A 608 29.05 -9.89 14.81
CA ILE A 608 29.49 -8.62 14.23
C ILE A 608 30.95 -8.76 13.83
N ILE A 609 31.25 -8.52 12.55
CA ILE A 609 32.57 -8.67 11.95
C ILE A 609 33.25 -7.32 11.85
N GLU A 610 32.54 -6.32 11.34
CA GLU A 610 33.01 -4.95 11.21
C GLU A 610 31.98 -3.98 11.79
N ARG A 611 32.48 -2.95 12.46
CA ARG A 611 31.67 -1.88 13.06
C ARG A 611 31.72 -0.66 12.17
N VAL A 612 30.60 0.04 12.04
CA VAL A 612 30.64 1.41 11.54
C VAL A 612 31.45 2.30 12.49
N ASP A 613 32.11 3.31 11.93
CA ASP A 613 32.85 4.29 12.71
C ASP A 613 31.89 5.07 13.61
N ARG A 614 31.99 4.82 14.91
CA ARG A 614 31.21 5.50 15.93
C ARG A 614 31.86 6.84 16.24
N SER A 615 31.60 7.86 15.42
CA SER A 615 31.80 9.22 15.90
C SER A 615 30.91 9.39 17.13
N THR A 616 31.53 9.66 18.28
CA THR A 616 30.84 9.96 19.53
C THR A 616 30.06 11.27 19.35
N SER A 617 28.83 11.15 18.87
CA SER A 617 27.87 12.26 18.77
C SER A 617 27.01 12.37 20.02
#